data_AF-A0A949D4T4-F1
#
_entry.id   AF-A0A949D4T4-F1
#
_cell.length_a   1.000
_cell.length_b   1.000
_cell.length_c   1.000
_cell.angle_alpha   90.00
_cell.angle_beta   90.00
_cell.angle_gamma   90.00
#
_symmetry.space_group_name_H-M   'P 1'
#
loop_
_entity.id
_entity.type
_entity.pdbx_description
1 polymer ?
#
loop_
_entity_poly.entity_id
_entity_poly.type
_entity_poly.pdbx_seq_one_letter_code
_entity_poly.pdbx_strand_id
1 'polypeptide(L)'
;AGSLLIINTPHAPFINSMLPFIKGFTVFYWATGTWWIPMLVVLAVWRHGIKRFPFAYDPMYWGAVFPLGMYAASTLRMMQAMNLDFLGRLPQLMFGIGLAAWTILFIGQLRALRRHWRASGAG
;
A
#
# COMPACT_ATOMS: atom_id res chain seq x y z
N ALA A 1 -13.50 -2.51 -4.64
CA ALA A 1 -14.95 -2.54 -4.91
C ALA A 1 -15.30 -3.44 -6.10
N GLY A 2 -14.69 -3.26 -7.29
CA GLY A 2 -15.00 -4.06 -8.49
C GLY A 2 -14.80 -5.58 -8.37
N SER A 3 -13.79 -6.04 -7.62
CA SER A 3 -13.52 -7.48 -7.44
C SER A 3 -14.58 -8.23 -6.62
N LEU A 4 -15.26 -7.55 -5.69
CA LEU A 4 -16.32 -8.14 -4.85
C LEU A 4 -17.65 -8.29 -5.60
N LEU A 5 -17.89 -7.42 -6.59
CA LEU A 5 -19.01 -7.51 -7.52
C LEU A 5 -18.89 -8.73 -8.44
N ILE A 6 -17.68 -9.04 -8.90
CA ILE A 6 -17.43 -10.21 -9.77
C ILE A 6 -17.66 -11.54 -9.02
N ILE A 7 -17.38 -11.59 -7.71
CA ILE A 7 -17.47 -12.82 -6.91
C ILE A 7 -18.91 -13.14 -6.46
N ASN A 8 -19.78 -12.14 -6.30
CA ASN A 8 -21.13 -12.31 -5.74
C ASN A 8 -22.27 -12.35 -6.78
N THR A 9 -21.96 -12.54 -8.07
CA THR A 9 -22.97 -12.44 -9.13
C THR A 9 -23.24 -13.76 -9.87
N PRO A 10 -23.91 -14.76 -9.27
CA PRO A 10 -24.44 -15.88 -10.05
C PRO A 10 -25.76 -15.55 -10.79
N HIS A 11 -26.39 -14.39 -10.57
CA HIS A 11 -27.81 -14.18 -10.95
C HIS A 11 -28.16 -12.91 -11.76
N ALA A 12 -27.21 -12.19 -12.37
CA ALA A 12 -27.53 -10.97 -13.16
C ALA A 12 -26.92 -10.99 -14.59
N PRO A 13 -27.71 -11.27 -15.64
CA PRO A 13 -27.24 -11.32 -17.05
C PRO A 13 -26.56 -10.04 -17.55
N PHE A 14 -26.90 -8.88 -16.97
CA PHE A 14 -26.34 -7.57 -17.35
C PHE A 14 -24.87 -7.39 -16.95
N ILE A 15 -24.40 -8.05 -15.88
CA ILE A 15 -23.03 -7.93 -15.37
C ILE A 15 -22.02 -8.63 -16.30
N ASN A 16 -22.45 -9.69 -17.01
CA ASN A 16 -21.60 -10.39 -17.99
C ASN A 16 -21.18 -9.50 -19.15
N SER A 17 -22.04 -8.58 -19.60
CA SER A 17 -21.70 -7.64 -20.68
C SER A 17 -20.74 -6.53 -20.22
N MET A 18 -20.75 -6.17 -18.93
CA MET A 18 -19.88 -5.12 -18.36
C MET A 18 -18.55 -5.65 -17.80
N LEU A 19 -18.42 -6.96 -17.64
CA LEU A 19 -17.20 -7.62 -17.15
C LEU A 19 -15.92 -7.20 -17.89
N PRO A 20 -15.88 -7.07 -19.23
CA PRO A 20 -14.70 -6.60 -19.95
C PRO A 20 -14.30 -5.16 -19.57
N PHE A 21 -15.29 -4.28 -19.41
CA PHE A 21 -15.08 -2.88 -19.03
C PHE A 21 -14.58 -2.77 -17.59
N ILE A 22 -15.22 -3.47 -16.65
CA ILE A 22 -14.81 -3.51 -15.24
C ILE A 22 -13.38 -4.05 -15.12
N LYS A 23 -13.04 -5.09 -15.90
CA LYS A 23 -11.68 -5.62 -15.95
C LYS A 23 -10.69 -4.58 -16.47
N GLY A 24 -10.99 -3.94 -17.59
CA GLY A 24 -10.16 -2.88 -18.18
C GLY A 24 -9.89 -1.73 -17.21
N PHE A 25 -10.95 -1.18 -16.57
CA PHE A 25 -10.80 -0.10 -15.59
C PHE A 25 -10.04 -0.53 -14.34
N THR A 26 -10.24 -1.77 -13.87
CA THR A 26 -9.48 -2.30 -12.72
C THR A 26 -7.98 -2.35 -13.02
N VAL A 27 -7.59 -2.84 -14.21
CA VAL A 27 -6.18 -2.84 -14.64
C VAL A 27 -5.67 -1.41 -14.84
N PHE A 28 -6.47 -0.51 -15.42
CA PHE A 28 -6.09 0.89 -15.65
C PHE A 28 -5.81 1.65 -14.34
N TYR A 29 -6.69 1.53 -13.34
CA TYR A 29 -6.47 2.12 -12.02
C TYR A 29 -5.27 1.50 -11.32
N TRP A 30 -5.09 0.18 -11.43
CA TRP A 30 -3.92 -0.50 -10.89
C TRP A 30 -2.62 -0.02 -11.57
N ALA A 31 -2.60 0.12 -12.89
CA ALA A 31 -1.45 0.58 -13.65
C ALA A 31 -1.08 2.01 -13.27
N THR A 32 -2.08 2.89 -13.17
CA THR A 32 -1.90 4.27 -12.69
C THR A 32 -1.31 4.27 -11.27
N GLY A 33 -1.86 3.48 -10.35
CA GLY A 33 -1.32 3.37 -8.99
C GLY A 33 0.12 2.82 -8.96
N THR A 34 0.42 1.84 -9.81
CA THR A 34 1.76 1.26 -9.94
C THR A 34 2.76 2.26 -10.48
N TRP A 35 2.35 3.14 -11.41
CA TRP A 35 3.19 4.20 -11.96
C TRP A 35 3.60 5.24 -10.92
N TRP A 36 2.74 5.51 -9.95
CA TRP A 36 3.06 6.42 -8.85
C TRP A 36 4.12 5.85 -7.90
N ILE A 37 4.25 4.52 -7.78
CA ILE A 37 5.21 3.89 -6.86
C ILE A 37 6.66 4.30 -7.19
N PRO A 38 7.17 4.16 -8.43
CA PRO A 38 8.50 4.66 -8.79
C PRO A 38 8.70 6.13 -8.44
N MET A 39 7.73 7.00 -8.73
CA MET A 39 7.83 8.43 -8.45
C MET A 39 7.93 8.71 -6.94
N LEU A 40 7.12 8.03 -6.14
CA LEU A 40 7.16 8.13 -4.68
C LEU A 40 8.46 7.55 -4.10
N VAL A 41 8.99 6.46 -4.65
CA VAL A 41 10.27 5.87 -4.25
C VAL A 41 11.42 6.84 -4.51
N VAL A 42 11.48 7.45 -5.71
CA VAL A 42 12.50 8.46 -6.03
C VAL A 42 12.42 9.65 -5.06
N LEU A 43 11.21 10.15 -4.79
CA LEU A 43 11.01 11.24 -3.85
C LEU A 43 11.41 10.84 -2.42
N ALA A 44 11.10 9.62 -1.98
CA ALA A 44 11.46 9.10 -0.68
C ALA A 44 12.98 8.95 -0.52
N VAL A 45 13.67 8.40 -1.52
CA VAL A 45 15.13 8.25 -1.56
C VAL A 45 15.82 9.62 -1.58
N TRP A 46 15.32 10.55 -2.39
CA TRP A 46 15.86 11.91 -2.41
C TRP A 46 15.67 12.62 -1.07
N ARG A 47 14.48 12.53 -0.47
CA ARG A 47 14.16 13.20 0.81
C ARG A 47 14.95 12.63 1.99
N HIS A 48 15.07 11.31 2.10
CA HIS A 48 15.69 10.65 3.26
C HIS A 48 17.17 10.31 3.06
N GLY A 49 17.57 9.93 1.84
CA GLY A 49 18.95 9.56 1.51
C GLY A 49 19.83 10.77 1.18
N ILE A 50 19.36 11.64 0.28
CA ILE A 50 20.17 12.75 -0.24
C ILE A 50 20.04 13.99 0.65
N LYS A 51 18.81 14.42 0.96
CA LYS A 51 18.56 15.64 1.74
C LYS A 51 18.73 15.47 3.25
N ARG A 52 18.93 14.22 3.72
CA ARG A 52 19.09 13.79 5.13
C ARG A 52 18.26 14.62 6.10
N PHE A 53 16.99 14.85 5.78
CA PHE A 53 16.11 15.60 6.66
C PHE A 53 16.10 14.91 8.02
N PRO A 54 16.30 15.63 9.14
CA PRO A 54 16.37 15.01 10.45
C PRO A 54 15.11 14.16 10.65
N PHE A 55 15.31 12.91 11.06
CA PHE A 55 14.26 11.94 11.43
C PHE A 55 13.52 12.44 12.69
N ALA A 56 12.86 13.59 12.59
CA ALA A 56 11.77 13.94 13.47
C ALA A 56 10.63 13.00 13.06
N TYR A 57 10.32 12.09 13.97
CA TYR A 57 9.21 11.16 13.80
C TYR A 57 7.93 11.99 13.65
N ASP A 58 7.43 12.07 12.42
CA ASP A 58 6.17 12.72 12.11
C ASP A 58 5.09 11.63 11.99
N PRO A 59 4.01 11.68 12.80
CA PRO A 59 2.86 10.79 12.67
C PRO A 59 2.35 10.67 11.22
N MET A 60 2.60 11.68 10.38
CA MET A 60 2.24 11.68 8.96
C MET A 60 2.85 10.51 8.17
N TYR A 61 3.95 9.88 8.63
CA TYR A 61 4.51 8.69 7.99
C TYR A 61 3.65 7.43 8.15
N TRP A 62 2.83 7.32 9.20
CA TRP A 62 1.88 6.20 9.35
C TRP A 62 0.83 6.18 8.23
N GLY A 63 0.50 7.37 7.71
CA GLY A 63 -0.41 7.51 6.58
C GLY A 63 0.06 6.82 5.30
N ALA A 64 1.36 6.49 5.18
CA ALA A 64 1.90 5.81 4.00
C ALA A 64 1.86 4.27 4.10
N VAL A 65 1.87 3.71 5.31
CA VAL A 65 1.89 2.24 5.50
C VAL A 65 0.55 1.61 5.12
N PHE A 66 -0.56 2.29 5.45
CA PHE A 66 -1.90 1.80 5.12
C PHE A 66 -2.14 1.68 3.60
N PRO A 67 -1.90 2.72 2.77
CA PRO A 67 -2.00 2.62 1.32
C PRO A 67 -1.11 1.52 0.72
N LEU A 68 0.09 1.32 1.27
CA LEU A 68 1.01 0.29 0.80
C LEU A 68 0.47 -1.13 1.05
N GLY A 69 -0.07 -1.39 2.24
CA GLY A 69 -0.75 -2.65 2.54
C GLY A 69 -2.00 -2.85 1.67
N MET A 70 -2.78 -1.78 1.46
CA MET A 70 -3.96 -1.81 0.60
C MET A 70 -3.61 -2.08 -0.87
N TYR A 71 -2.49 -1.56 -1.37
CA TYR A 71 -2.01 -1.85 -2.72
C TYR A 71 -1.64 -3.33 -2.88
N ALA A 72 -0.95 -3.92 -1.91
CA ALA A 72 -0.62 -5.34 -1.91
C ALA A 72 -1.90 -6.21 -1.92
N ALA A 73 -2.86 -5.92 -1.03
CA ALA A 73 -4.13 -6.65 -0.95
C ALA A 73 -4.98 -6.50 -2.23
N SER A 74 -5.02 -5.30 -2.80
CA SER A 74 -5.76 -5.03 -4.04
C SER A 74 -5.12 -5.73 -5.24
N THR A 75 -3.79 -5.78 -5.32
CA THR A 75 -3.06 -6.51 -6.37
C THR A 75 -3.31 -8.02 -6.26
N LEU A 76 -3.33 -8.57 -5.04
CA LEU A 76 -3.67 -9.98 -4.82
C LEU A 76 -5.10 -10.30 -5.27
N ARG A 77 -6.07 -9.49 -4.89
CA ARG A 77 -7.47 -9.67 -5.31
C ARG A 77 -7.66 -9.51 -6.81
N MET A 78 -6.96 -8.57 -7.43
CA MET A 78 -6.99 -8.37 -8.89
C MET A 78 -6.42 -9.59 -9.61
N MET A 79 -5.27 -10.09 -9.16
CA MET A 79 -4.63 -11.28 -9.71
C MET A 79 -5.57 -12.49 -9.68
N GLN A 80 -6.19 -12.76 -8.52
CA GLN A 80 -7.15 -13.86 -8.34
C GLN A 80 -8.41 -13.68 -9.20
N ALA A 81 -8.93 -12.46 -9.30
CA ALA A 81 -10.15 -12.17 -10.07
C ALA A 81 -9.94 -12.23 -11.60
N MET A 82 -8.69 -12.10 -12.07
CA MET A 82 -8.35 -12.01 -13.49
C MET A 82 -7.44 -13.14 -14.00
N ASN A 83 -7.06 -14.11 -13.14
CA ASN A 83 -6.07 -15.16 -13.42
C ASN A 83 -4.76 -14.60 -14.01
N LEU A 84 -4.22 -13.53 -13.40
CA LEU A 84 -2.97 -12.90 -13.81
C LEU A 84 -1.77 -13.48 -13.06
N ASP A 85 -1.51 -14.79 -13.21
CA ASP A 85 -0.54 -15.54 -12.38
C ASP A 85 0.89 -14.97 -12.42
N PHE A 86 1.26 -14.25 -13.49
CA PHE A 86 2.56 -13.57 -13.59
C PHE A 86 2.77 -12.49 -12.50
N LEU A 87 1.69 -11.95 -11.93
CA LEU A 87 1.76 -10.99 -10.82
C LEU A 87 1.98 -11.67 -9.47
N GLY A 88 2.01 -13.01 -9.38
CA GLY A 88 2.08 -13.80 -8.13
C GLY A 88 3.03 -13.26 -7.06
N ARG A 89 4.23 -12.83 -7.48
CA ARG A 89 5.30 -12.35 -6.58
C ARG A 89 5.11 -10.90 -6.14
N LEU A 90 4.39 -10.08 -6.91
CA LEU A 90 4.30 -8.64 -6.68
C LEU A 90 3.55 -8.29 -5.38
N PRO A 91 2.37 -8.88 -5.05
CA PRO A 91 1.72 -8.63 -3.77
C PRO A 91 2.57 -9.03 -2.57
N GLN A 92 3.29 -10.15 -2.67
CA GLN A 92 4.15 -10.63 -1.59
C GLN A 92 5.31 -9.66 -1.33
N LEU A 93 5.94 -9.17 -2.39
CA LEU A 93 7.00 -8.17 -2.29
C LEU A 93 6.48 -6.87 -1.66
N MET A 94 5.36 -6.34 -2.16
CA MET A 94 4.77 -5.10 -1.64
C MET A 94 4.29 -5.23 -0.20
N PHE A 95 3.75 -6.39 0.16
CA PHE A 95 3.42 -6.70 1.55
C PHE A 95 4.67 -6.73 2.43
N GLY A 96 5.76 -7.35 1.98
CA GLY A 96 7.04 -7.34 2.68
C GLY A 96 7.60 -5.93 2.89
N ILE A 97 7.54 -5.06 1.87
CA ILE A 97 7.93 -3.65 1.99
C ILE A 97 7.01 -2.92 2.98
N GLY A 98 5.70 -3.17 2.91
CA GLY A 98 4.73 -2.62 3.85
C GLY A 98 5.01 -3.00 5.30
N LEU A 99 5.33 -4.28 5.53
CA LEU A 99 5.69 -4.79 6.84
C LEU A 99 7.00 -4.20 7.34
N ALA A 100 8.02 -4.07 6.48
CA ALA A 100 9.28 -3.43 6.82
C ALA A 100 9.05 -1.96 7.22
N ALA A 101 8.30 -1.19 6.42
CA ALA A 101 7.95 0.18 6.73
C ALA A 101 7.17 0.29 8.06
N TRP A 102 6.23 -0.62 8.29
CA TRP A 102 5.48 -0.71 9.55
C TRP A 102 6.40 -0.93 10.75
N THR A 103 7.33 -1.89 10.68
CA THR A 103 8.27 -2.16 11.79
C THR A 103 9.18 -0.96 12.10
N ILE A 104 9.68 -0.27 11.06
CA ILE A 104 10.53 0.91 11.23
C ILE A 104 9.75 2.03 11.94
N LEU A 105 8.53 2.33 11.50
CA LEU A 105 7.69 3.35 12.14
C LEU A 105 7.27 2.95 13.55
N PHE A 106 6.95 1.68 13.78
CA PHE A 106 6.61 1.19 15.12
C PHE A 106 7.78 1.36 16.11
N ILE A 107 8.99 1.02 15.70
CA ILE A 107 10.21 1.25 16.50
C ILE A 107 10.43 2.76 16.73
N GLY A 108 10.21 3.59 15.69
CA GLY A 108 10.25 5.05 15.80
C GLY A 108 9.28 5.59 16.84
N GLN A 109 8.03 5.11 16.82
CA GLN A 109 6.99 5.49 17.77
C GLN A 109 7.35 5.12 19.20
N LEU A 110 7.81 3.90 19.43
CA LEU A 110 8.26 3.41 20.74
C LEU A 110 9.41 4.24 21.29
N ARG A 111 10.37 4.61 20.45
CA ARG A 111 11.49 5.49 20.85
C ARG A 111 11.01 6.90 21.18
N ALA A 112 10.11 7.47 20.38
CA ALA A 112 9.51 8.79 20.64
C ALA A 112 8.74 8.78 21.96
N LEU A 113 7.89 7.77 22.17
CA LEU A 113 7.11 7.61 23.40
C LEU A 113 8.04 7.46 24.62
N ARG A 114 9.07 6.60 24.55
CA ARG A 114 10.06 6.46 25.64
C ARG A 114 10.78 7.77 25.97
N ARG A 115 11.07 8.62 24.98
CA ARG A 115 11.67 9.95 25.21
C ARG A 115 10.70 10.88 25.95
N HIS A 116 9.44 10.92 25.52
CA HIS A 116 8.41 11.72 26.20
C HIS A 116 8.21 11.27 27.64
N TRP A 117 8.10 9.96 27.90
CA TRP A 117 7.94 9.44 29.26
C TRP A 117 9.14 9.75 30.18
N ARG A 118 10.37 9.69 29.66
CA ARG A 118 11.58 10.07 30.43
C ARG A 118 11.65 11.57 30.73
N ALA A 119 11.13 12.42 29.84
CA ALA A 119 11.05 13.86 30.07
C ALA A 119 9.96 14.23 31.09
N SER A 120 8.85 13.49 31.12
CA SER A 120 7.74 13.72 32.07
C SER A 120 7.99 13.16 33.47
N GLY A 121 8.87 12.18 33.64
CA GLY A 121 9.25 11.63 34.95
C GLY A 121 10.42 12.34 35.64
N ALA A 122 10.96 13.40 35.04
CA ALA A 122 12.06 14.21 35.58
C ALA A 122 11.60 15.60 36.07
N GLY A 123 10.28 15.81 36.22
CA GLY A 123 9.65 17.02 36.75
C GLY A 123 9.01 16.78 38.10
#